data_AF-A0A527H3D9-F1
#
_entry.id   AF-A0A527H3D9-F1
#
_cell.length_a   1.000
_cell.length_b   1.000
_cell.length_c   1.000
_cell.angle_alpha   90.00
_cell.angle_beta   90.00
_cell.angle_gamma   90.00
#
_symmetry.space_group_name_H-M   'P 1'
#
loop_
_entity.id
_entity.type
_entity.pdbx_description
1 polymer ?
#
loop_
_entity_poly.entity_id
_entity_poly.type
_entity_poly.pdbx_seq_one_letter_code
_entity_poly.pdbx_strand_id
1 'polypeptide(L)'
;LYPKQWVGKVSVTTVDGRKLNARVDEPKGDPGNTLSKQELEAKAVRLAEFRGGATADEMRRCIARIWRLGQPGSTAHIFAES
;
A
#
# COMPACT_ATOMS: atom_id res chain seq x y z
N LEU A 1 23.68 6.61 5.72
CA LEU A 1 23.21 6.20 4.37
C LEU A 1 22.02 5.27 4.55
N TYR A 2 20.93 5.52 3.83
CA TYR A 2 19.82 4.57 3.72
C TYR A 2 20.20 3.51 2.66
N PRO A 3 19.84 2.22 2.83
CA PRO A 3 20.19 1.18 1.85
C PRO A 3 19.46 1.42 0.53
N LYS A 4 20.13 1.09 -0.58
CA LYS A 4 19.56 1.24 -1.94
C LYS A 4 18.48 0.21 -2.26
N GLN A 5 18.49 -0.95 -1.60
CA GLN A 5 17.55 -2.07 -1.84
C GLN A 5 17.27 -2.84 -0.55
N TRP A 6 16.05 -3.37 -0.44
CA TRP A 6 15.57 -4.18 0.69
C TRP A 6 15.32 -5.62 0.25
N VAL A 7 16.40 -6.41 0.16
CA VAL A 7 16.34 -7.77 -0.39
C VAL A 7 15.72 -8.75 0.63
N GLY A 8 14.64 -9.40 0.24
CA GLY A 8 14.06 -10.56 0.94
C GLY A 8 14.60 -11.87 0.37
N LYS A 9 15.03 -12.81 1.22
CA LYS A 9 15.47 -14.16 0.82
C LYS A 9 14.82 -15.21 1.71
N VAL A 10 14.34 -16.28 1.10
CA VAL A 10 13.73 -17.41 1.82
C VAL A 10 14.28 -18.72 1.25
N SER A 11 14.64 -19.63 2.15
CA SER A 11 14.97 -21.01 1.83
C SER A 11 14.06 -21.93 2.65
N VAL A 12 13.38 -22.86 1.98
CA VAL A 12 12.49 -23.85 2.60
C VAL A 12 13.05 -25.23 2.34
N THR A 13 13.14 -26.06 3.38
CA THR A 13 13.35 -27.50 3.26
C THR A 13 12.03 -28.20 3.56
N THR A 14 11.52 -28.98 2.61
CA THR A 14 10.28 -29.73 2.76
C THR A 14 10.53 -31.05 3.50
N VAL A 15 9.45 -31.65 4.02
CA VAL A 15 9.53 -32.93 4.75
C VAL A 15 10.06 -34.08 3.88
N ASP A 16 9.83 -34.03 2.58
CA ASP A 16 10.35 -34.99 1.60
C ASP A 16 11.78 -34.66 1.12
N GLY A 17 12.44 -33.68 1.74
CA GLY A 17 13.85 -33.35 1.52
C GLY A 17 14.14 -32.36 0.39
N ARG A 18 13.14 -31.88 -0.35
CA ARG A 18 13.35 -30.85 -1.40
C ARG A 18 13.72 -29.50 -0.78
N LYS A 19 14.53 -28.73 -1.51
CA LYS A 19 14.90 -27.35 -1.16
C LYS A 19 14.29 -26.37 -2.15
N LEU A 20 13.53 -25.42 -1.65
CA LEU A 20 12.95 -24.32 -2.43
C LEU A 20 13.60 -23.02 -2.01
N ASN A 21 13.99 -22.20 -2.98
CA ASN A 21 14.60 -20.90 -2.72
C ASN A 21 13.81 -19.80 -3.41
N ALA A 22 13.60 -18.69 -2.73
CA ALA A 22 12.98 -17.49 -3.29
C ALA A 22 13.78 -16.26 -2.87
N ARG A 23 13.83 -15.28 -3.78
CA ARG A 23 14.49 -14.00 -3.57
C ARG A 23 13.65 -12.89 -4.18
N VAL A 24 13.52 -11.79 -3.47
CA VAL A 24 12.86 -10.56 -3.92
C VAL A 24 13.85 -9.42 -3.72
N ASP A 25 14.32 -8.82 -4.80
CA ASP A 25 15.29 -7.72 -4.75
C ASP A 25 14.60 -6.36 -4.53
N GLU A 26 13.42 -6.17 -5.11
CA GLU A 26 12.60 -4.96 -4.98
C GLU A 26 11.18 -5.33 -4.51
N PRO A 27 10.90 -5.30 -3.20
CA PRO A 27 9.58 -5.62 -2.68
C PRO A 27 8.52 -4.64 -3.17
N LYS A 28 7.27 -5.11 -3.22
CA LYS A 28 6.14 -4.28 -3.65
C LYS A 28 5.97 -3.09 -2.69
N GLY A 29 6.05 -1.88 -3.23
CA GLY A 29 6.05 -0.62 -2.51
C GLY A 29 7.39 0.13 -2.56
N ASP A 30 8.47 -0.52 -2.97
CA ASP A 30 9.75 0.15 -3.21
C ASP A 30 9.67 1.08 -4.45
N PRO A 31 10.55 2.09 -4.56
CA PRO A 31 10.56 3.01 -5.70
C PRO A 31 10.66 2.33 -7.07
N GLY A 32 11.33 1.17 -7.16
CA GLY A 32 11.44 0.38 -8.40
C GLY A 32 10.29 -0.61 -8.63
N ASN A 33 9.48 -0.91 -7.60
CA ASN A 33 8.31 -1.80 -7.68
C ASN A 33 7.11 -1.19 -6.96
N THR A 34 6.66 -0.04 -7.44
CA THR A 34 5.58 0.73 -6.80
C THR A 34 4.24 0.00 -6.84
N LEU A 35 3.36 0.34 -5.90
CA LEU A 35 1.96 -0.08 -5.98
C LEU A 35 1.26 0.68 -7.11
N SER A 36 0.45 -0.03 -7.89
CA SER A 36 -0.50 0.60 -8.80
C SER A 36 -1.55 1.38 -8.01
N LYS A 37 -2.25 2.28 -8.70
CA LYS A 37 -3.34 3.05 -8.10
C LYS A 37 -4.40 2.15 -7.46
N GLN A 38 -4.81 1.09 -8.16
CA GLN A 38 -5.80 0.14 -7.64
C GLN A 38 -5.31 -0.58 -6.38
N GLU A 39 -4.03 -0.97 -6.33
CA GLU A 39 -3.44 -1.61 -5.15
C GLU A 39 -3.34 -0.66 -3.95
N LEU A 40 -3.00 0.61 -4.18
CA LEU A 40 -3.02 1.66 -3.15
C LEU A 40 -4.42 1.85 -2.58
N GLU A 41 -5.43 2.00 -3.43
CA GLU A 41 -6.82 2.19 -3.01
C GLU A 41 -7.35 0.97 -2.24
N ALA A 42 -7.09 -0.24 -2.74
CA ALA A 42 -7.49 -1.47 -2.07
C ALA A 42 -6.82 -1.63 -0.70
N LYS A 43 -5.55 -1.26 -0.57
CA LYS A 43 -4.83 -1.27 0.71
C LYS A 43 -5.42 -0.24 1.68
N ALA A 44 -5.67 0.98 1.21
CA ALA A 44 -6.23 2.04 2.03
C ALA A 44 -7.62 1.68 2.58
N VAL A 45 -8.50 1.12 1.74
CA VAL A 45 -9.83 0.66 2.18
C VAL A 45 -9.71 -0.43 3.24
N ARG A 46 -8.88 -1.46 3.02
CA ARG A 46 -8.70 -2.55 4.01
C ARG A 46 -8.14 -2.05 5.36
N LEU A 47 -7.24 -1.08 5.32
CA LEU A 47 -6.69 -0.47 6.54
C LEU A 47 -7.72 0.39 7.28
N ALA A 48 -8.63 1.05 6.55
CA ALA A 48 -9.71 1.83 7.14
C ALA A 48 -10.71 0.94 7.88
N GLU A 49 -11.11 -0.17 7.26
CA GLU A 49 -12.07 -1.12 7.84
C GLU A 49 -11.49 -1.89 9.04
N PHE A 50 -10.16 -2.02 9.11
CA PHE A 50 -9.50 -2.74 10.19
C PHE A 50 -9.87 -2.12 11.55
N ARG A 51 -10.48 -2.94 12.42
CA ARG A 51 -11.01 -2.53 13.73
C ARG A 51 -12.04 -1.39 13.68
N GLY A 52 -12.72 -1.21 12.54
CA GLY A 52 -13.79 -0.23 12.39
C GLY A 52 -13.31 1.23 12.39
N GLY A 53 -12.10 1.50 11.88
CA GLY A 53 -11.59 2.87 11.81
C GLY A 53 -12.40 3.79 10.89
N ALA A 54 -12.93 3.26 9.78
CA ALA A 54 -13.93 3.88 8.92
C ALA A 54 -14.60 2.81 8.03
N THR A 55 -15.75 3.15 7.46
CA THR A 55 -16.39 2.33 6.42
C THR A 55 -15.63 2.43 5.08
N ALA A 56 -15.79 1.43 4.22
CA ALA A 56 -15.22 1.47 2.87
C ALA A 56 -15.66 2.71 2.07
N ASP A 57 -16.91 3.15 2.24
CA ASP A 57 -17.44 4.29 1.49
C ASP A 57 -16.90 5.62 1.99
N GLU A 58 -16.71 5.79 3.31
CA GLU A 58 -15.99 6.93 3.87
C GLU A 58 -14.56 7.00 3.34
N MET A 59 -13.86 5.86 3.32
CA MET A 59 -12.49 5.81 2.82
C MET A 59 -12.41 6.07 1.31
N ARG A 60 -13.34 5.55 0.50
CA ARG A 60 -13.41 5.86 -0.94
C ARG A 60 -13.65 7.34 -1.21
N ARG A 61 -14.54 7.99 -0.44
CA ARG A 61 -14.75 9.45 -0.52
C ARG A 61 -13.49 10.22 -0.14
N CYS A 62 -12.76 9.78 0.88
CA CYS A 62 -11.47 10.37 1.28
C CYS A 62 -10.42 10.24 0.16
N ILE A 63 -10.25 9.03 -0.38
CA ILE A 63 -9.34 8.73 -1.51
C ILE A 63 -9.64 9.63 -2.71
N ALA A 64 -10.92 9.78 -3.08
CA ALA A 64 -11.33 10.63 -4.20
C ALA A 64 -10.94 12.10 -3.99
N ARG A 65 -11.01 12.62 -2.76
CA ARG A 65 -10.55 13.97 -2.40
C ARG A 65 -9.03 14.08 -2.47
N ILE A 66 -8.31 13.09 -1.93
CA ILE A 66 -6.84 13.03 -1.95
C ILE A 66 -6.32 13.03 -3.39
N TRP A 67 -6.93 12.30 -4.31
CA TRP A 67 -6.48 12.29 -5.72
C TRP A 67 -6.66 13.62 -6.45
N ARG A 68 -7.47 14.54 -5.91
CA ARG A 68 -7.65 15.89 -6.46
C ARG A 68 -6.67 16.90 -5.85
N LEU A 69 -5.84 16.49 -4.89
CA LEU A 69 -4.77 17.34 -4.36
C LEU A 69 -3.87 17.83 -5.48
N GLY A 70 -3.58 19.13 -5.47
CA GLY A 70 -2.81 19.80 -6.52
C GLY A 70 -3.68 20.50 -7.58
N GLN A 71 -5.00 20.34 -7.53
CA GLN A 71 -5.92 21.18 -8.30
C GLN A 71 -6.22 22.49 -7.55
N PRO A 72 -6.45 23.62 -8.24
CA PRO A 72 -6.86 24.87 -7.61
C PRO A 72 -8.10 24.67 -6.72
N GLY A 73 -8.05 25.15 -5.47
CA GLY A 73 -9.16 25.03 -4.51
C GLY A 73 -9.32 23.67 -3.79
N SER A 74 -8.45 22.68 -4.08
CA SER A 74 -8.56 21.32 -3.53
C SER A 74 -8.39 21.21 -2.01
N THR A 75 -7.68 22.14 -1.36
CA THR A 75 -7.34 22.07 0.07
C THR A 75 -8.52 22.34 1.01
N ALA A 76 -9.51 23.13 0.59
CA ALA A 76 -10.68 23.46 1.40
C ALA A 76 -11.56 22.23 1.70
N HIS A 77 -11.57 21.24 0.80
CA HIS A 77 -12.45 20.07 0.88
C HIS A 77 -11.87 18.89 1.69
N ILE A 78 -10.63 19.00 2.15
CA ILE A 78 -9.93 17.91 2.85
C ILE A 78 -10.23 17.93 4.35
N PHE A 79 -10.34 19.12 4.92
CA PHE A 79 -10.59 19.32 6.35
C PHE A 79 -12.05 19.68 6.69
N ALA A 80 -12.87 19.93 5.66
CA ALA A 80 -14.30 20.14 5.85
C ALA A 80 -15.00 18.77 5.95
N GLU A 81 -15.13 18.28 7.19
CA GLU A 81 -16.27 17.53 7.77
C GLU A 81 -15.79 16.80 9.05
N SER A 82 -16.25 17.31 10.19
CA SER A 82 -16.42 16.62 11.47
C SER A 82 -17.77 17.04 12.03
#